data_AF-A0A0A0JDT3-F1
#
_entry.id   AF-A0A0A0JDT3-F1
#
_cell.length_a   1.000
_cell.length_b   1.000
_cell.length_c   1.000
_cell.angle_alpha   90.00
_cell.angle_beta   90.00
_cell.angle_gamma   90.00
#
_symmetry.space_group_name_H-M   'P 1'
#
loop_
_entity.id
_entity.type
_entity.pdbx_description
1 polymer ?
#
loop_
_entity_poly.entity_id
_entity_poly.type
_entity_poly.pdbx_seq_one_letter_code
_entity_poly.pdbx_strand_id
1 'polypeptide(L)'
;MTGRKWPAYVMAVLSLGYALGKATYAVQGKLGFPTGPEVPAEEYLSYQRDLMNVSVAQWLGCATGLLGAAIAWATVTPAGRRVPRPLMLLALVGMLVGVGAGAGVLVIDGFVGLGVGWQWFHGIAGVVVLAVMGLMTRSWFTRHNEAHE
;
A
#
# COMPACT_ATOMS: atom_id res chain seq x y z
N MET A 1 17.72 21.71 3.32
CA MET A 1 18.00 20.50 4.16
C MET A 1 17.55 19.32 3.34
N THR A 2 18.48 18.55 2.76
CA THR A 2 18.14 17.46 1.83
C THR A 2 17.08 16.53 2.43
N GLY A 3 15.88 16.54 1.85
CA GLY A 3 14.73 15.81 2.41
C GLY A 3 15.07 14.34 2.68
N ARG A 4 14.71 13.84 3.87
CA ARG A 4 15.05 12.48 4.32
C ARG A 4 14.54 11.42 3.32
N LYS A 5 15.39 10.46 2.95
CA LYS A 5 15.07 9.40 1.98
C LYS A 5 14.47 8.14 2.60
N TRP A 6 14.72 7.93 3.90
CA TRP A 6 14.28 6.72 4.61
C TRP A 6 12.77 6.40 4.48
N PRO A 7 11.84 7.38 4.46
CA PRO A 7 10.41 7.04 4.39
C PRO A 7 10.07 6.33 3.08
N ALA A 8 10.74 6.70 1.99
CA ALA A 8 10.56 6.06 0.69
C ALA A 8 11.05 4.61 0.68
N TYR A 9 12.20 4.33 1.31
CA TYR A 9 12.71 2.96 1.42
C TYR A 9 11.82 2.10 2.30
N VAL A 10 11.36 2.62 3.44
CA VAL A 10 10.41 1.91 4.31
C VAL A 10 9.11 1.63 3.57
N MET A 11 8.55 2.61 2.86
CA MET A 11 7.33 2.41 2.07
C MET A 11 7.53 1.38 0.96
N ALA A 12 8.69 1.40 0.27
CA ALA A 12 9.00 0.40 -0.74
C ALA A 12 9.06 -1.02 -0.16
N VAL A 13 9.71 -1.20 1.00
CA VAL A 13 9.75 -2.49 1.70
C VAL A 13 8.36 -2.96 2.12
N LEU A 14 7.53 -2.06 2.68
CA LEU A 14 6.16 -2.39 3.07
C LEU A 14 5.31 -2.80 1.85
N SER A 15 5.43 -2.09 0.74
CA SER A 15 4.75 -2.41 -0.51
C SER A 15 5.22 -3.74 -1.13
N LEU A 16 6.51 -4.06 -1.05
CA LEU A 16 7.04 -5.36 -1.45
C LEU A 16 6.55 -6.49 -0.53
N GLY A 17 6.50 -6.26 0.78
CA GLY A 17 5.94 -7.22 1.74
C GLY A 17 4.46 -7.49 1.47
N TYR A 18 3.69 -6.44 1.15
CA TYR A 18 2.32 -6.58 0.70
C TYR A 18 2.21 -7.40 -0.60
N ALA A 19 3.04 -7.09 -1.60
CA ALA A 19 3.06 -7.83 -2.87
C ALA A 19 3.36 -9.32 -2.67
N LEU A 20 4.35 -9.63 -1.84
CA LEU A 20 4.73 -11.00 -1.52
C LEU A 20 3.60 -11.74 -0.78
N GLY A 21 2.96 -11.10 0.19
CA GLY A 21 1.82 -11.68 0.89
C GLY A 21 0.66 -12.00 -0.06
N LYS A 22 0.39 -11.09 -1.01
CA LYS A 22 -0.61 -11.26 -2.05
C LYS A 22 -0.26 -12.37 -3.04
N ALA A 23 0.98 -12.44 -3.52
CA ALA A 23 1.44 -13.52 -4.38
C ALA A 23 1.33 -14.90 -3.69
N THR A 24 1.70 -14.97 -2.40
CA THR A 24 1.60 -16.20 -1.61
C THR A 24 0.16 -16.71 -1.55
N TYR A 25 -0.79 -15.82 -1.27
CA TYR A 25 -2.21 -16.18 -1.23
C TYR A 25 -2.80 -16.46 -2.61
N ALA A 26 -2.31 -15.81 -3.67
CA ALA A 26 -2.70 -16.11 -5.04
C ALA A 26 -2.33 -17.55 -5.43
N VAL A 27 -1.11 -17.99 -5.10
CA VAL A 27 -0.63 -19.37 -5.35
C VAL A 27 -1.42 -20.39 -4.52
N GLN A 28 -1.78 -20.05 -3.29
CA GLN A 28 -2.58 -20.92 -2.42
C GLN A 28 -4.08 -20.91 -2.75
N GLY A 29 -4.54 -20.06 -3.66
CA GLY A 29 -5.96 -19.86 -3.91
C GLY A 29 -6.69 -19.41 -2.63
N LYS A 30 -6.10 -18.50 -1.84
CA LYS A 30 -6.69 -17.94 -0.62
C LYS A 30 -7.04 -16.47 -0.80
N LEU A 31 -8.08 -16.01 -0.11
CA LEU A 31 -8.49 -14.61 -0.03
C LEU A 31 -7.93 -14.02 1.27
N GLY A 32 -7.67 -12.71 1.30
CA GLY A 32 -7.11 -12.04 2.49
C GLY A 32 -5.61 -11.81 2.43
N PHE A 33 -4.94 -11.94 3.58
CA PHE A 33 -3.51 -11.66 3.77
C PHE A 33 -2.89 -12.63 4.79
N PRO A 34 -1.61 -13.04 4.66
CA PRO A 34 -0.97 -14.05 5.52
C PRO A 34 -1.08 -13.87 7.04
N THR A 35 -1.15 -12.64 7.52
CA THR A 35 -1.28 -12.33 8.96
C THR A 35 -2.66 -11.80 9.32
N GLY A 36 -3.58 -11.75 8.37
CA GLY A 36 -4.92 -11.25 8.57
C GLY A 36 -5.88 -12.29 9.13
N PRO A 37 -7.09 -11.86 9.51
CA PRO A 37 -8.15 -12.79 9.92
C PRO A 37 -8.45 -13.79 8.81
N GLU A 38 -8.88 -14.99 9.20
CA GLU A 38 -9.37 -15.97 8.25
C GLU A 38 -10.65 -15.46 7.60
N VAL A 39 -10.72 -15.59 6.27
CA VAL A 39 -11.89 -15.16 5.50
C VAL A 39 -12.92 -16.30 5.51
N PRO A 40 -14.15 -16.07 6.01
CA PRO A 40 -15.21 -17.08 6.02
C PRO A 40 -15.53 -17.59 4.61
N ALA A 41 -15.98 -18.85 4.53
CA ALA A 41 -16.31 -19.47 3.25
C ALA A 41 -17.45 -18.73 2.52
N GLU A 42 -18.44 -18.20 3.25
CA GLU A 42 -19.52 -17.41 2.62
C GLU A 42 -19.03 -16.14 1.94
N GLU A 43 -18.04 -15.45 2.54
CA GLU A 43 -17.47 -14.21 2.01
C GLU A 43 -16.59 -14.50 0.79
N TYR A 44 -15.93 -15.66 0.79
CA TYR A 44 -15.18 -16.15 -0.35
C TYR A 44 -16.09 -16.39 -1.56
N LEU A 45 -17.24 -17.04 -1.35
CA LEU A 45 -18.22 -17.34 -2.40
C LEU A 45 -18.91 -16.08 -2.91
N SER A 46 -19.29 -15.16 -2.02
CA SER A 46 -19.90 -13.89 -2.42
C SER A 46 -18.92 -13.06 -3.25
N TYR A 47 -17.65 -12.98 -2.83
CA TYR A 47 -16.62 -12.24 -3.56
C TYR A 47 -16.40 -12.78 -4.98
N GLN A 48 -16.34 -14.11 -5.14
CA GLN A 48 -16.20 -14.71 -6.47
C GLN A 48 -17.42 -14.49 -7.38
N ARG A 49 -18.62 -14.52 -6.81
CA ARG A 49 -19.87 -14.35 -7.55
C ARG A 49 -20.09 -12.89 -7.97
N ASP A 50 -19.85 -11.96 -7.04
CA ASP A 50 -20.32 -10.57 -7.17
C ASP A 50 -19.21 -9.59 -7.60
N LEU A 51 -17.94 -9.94 -7.40
CA LEU A 51 -16.81 -9.04 -7.67
C LEU A 51 -15.83 -9.62 -8.67
N MET A 52 -15.01 -10.60 -8.27
CA MET A 52 -14.02 -11.22 -9.16
C MET A 52 -13.45 -12.52 -8.59
N ASN A 53 -12.83 -13.30 -9.47
CA ASN A 53 -12.05 -14.47 -9.07
C ASN A 53 -10.96 -14.10 -8.04
N VAL A 54 -10.85 -14.88 -6.97
CA VAL A 54 -9.91 -14.60 -5.86
C VAL A 54 -8.45 -14.61 -6.30
N SER A 55 -8.05 -15.55 -7.17
CA SER A 55 -6.67 -15.58 -7.67
C SER A 55 -6.35 -14.31 -8.45
N VAL A 56 -7.28 -13.83 -9.29
CA VAL A 56 -7.15 -12.56 -10.00
C VAL A 56 -7.04 -11.39 -9.02
N ALA A 57 -7.91 -11.32 -8.01
CA ALA A 57 -7.85 -10.28 -6.99
C ALA A 57 -6.50 -10.23 -6.27
N GLN A 58 -5.95 -11.40 -5.91
CA GLN A 58 -4.67 -11.49 -5.22
C GLN A 58 -3.50 -11.14 -6.15
N TRP A 59 -3.53 -11.53 -7.43
CA TRP A 59 -2.52 -11.10 -8.40
C TRP A 59 -2.57 -9.60 -8.69
N LEU A 60 -3.76 -8.99 -8.73
CA LEU A 60 -3.91 -7.54 -8.80
C LEU A 60 -3.38 -6.87 -7.52
N GLY A 61 -3.63 -7.46 -6.36
CA GLY A 61 -3.01 -7.05 -5.10
C GLY A 61 -1.46 -7.10 -5.15
N CYS A 62 -0.91 -8.16 -5.72
CA CYS A 62 0.53 -8.28 -5.93
C CYS A 62 1.06 -7.16 -6.86
N ALA A 63 0.42 -6.97 -8.01
CA ALA A 63 0.79 -5.94 -8.97
C ALA A 63 0.73 -4.52 -8.38
N THR A 64 -0.29 -4.22 -7.59
CA THR A 64 -0.42 -2.91 -6.90
C THR A 64 0.66 -2.72 -5.83
N GLY A 65 1.05 -3.78 -5.12
CA GLY A 65 2.19 -3.75 -4.21
C GLY A 65 3.51 -3.47 -4.93
N LEU A 66 3.78 -4.15 -6.04
CA LEU A 66 4.98 -3.91 -6.86
C LEU A 66 5.00 -2.47 -7.42
N LEU A 67 3.85 -1.99 -7.89
CA LEU A 67 3.70 -0.61 -8.38
C LEU A 67 3.95 0.40 -7.25
N GLY A 68 3.38 0.19 -6.07
CA GLY A 68 3.61 1.04 -4.90
C GLY A 68 5.09 1.11 -4.51
N ALA A 69 5.79 -0.03 -4.56
CA ALA A 69 7.23 -0.08 -4.30
C ALA A 69 8.04 0.70 -5.35
N ALA A 70 7.68 0.55 -6.63
CA ALA A 70 8.32 1.29 -7.73
C ALA A 70 8.10 2.80 -7.60
N ILE A 71 6.89 3.25 -7.26
CA ILE A 71 6.57 4.66 -7.02
C ILE A 71 7.40 5.19 -5.85
N ALA A 72 7.38 4.50 -4.71
CA ALA A 72 8.15 4.89 -3.53
C ALA A 72 9.64 5.03 -3.86
N TRP A 73 10.23 4.05 -4.54
CA TRP A 73 11.63 4.08 -4.98
C TRP A 73 11.91 5.25 -5.94
N ALA A 74 10.99 5.53 -6.87
CA ALA A 74 11.13 6.64 -7.81
C ALA A 74 11.20 8.00 -7.10
N THR A 75 10.57 8.17 -5.94
CA THR A 75 10.63 9.45 -5.19
C THR A 75 12.03 9.84 -4.67
N VAL A 76 13.00 8.90 -4.66
CA VAL A 76 14.34 9.09 -4.08
C VAL A 76 15.50 8.79 -5.03
N THR A 77 15.22 8.32 -6.25
CA THR A 77 16.26 7.95 -7.23
C THR A 77 16.46 8.95 -8.35
N PRO A 78 17.66 8.97 -8.97
CA PRO A 78 17.92 9.77 -10.16
C PRO A 78 16.96 9.47 -11.32
N ALA A 79 16.59 8.20 -11.52
CA ALA A 79 15.66 7.81 -12.58
C ALA A 79 14.27 8.42 -12.38
N GLY A 80 13.76 8.42 -11.15
CA GLY A 80 12.48 9.03 -10.83
C GLY A 80 12.45 10.55 -10.97
N ARG A 81 13.60 11.24 -10.91
CA ARG A 81 13.69 12.68 -11.21
C ARG A 81 13.38 13.01 -12.67
N ARG A 82 13.43 12.04 -13.57
CA ARG A 82 13.06 12.22 -14.99
C ARG A 82 11.55 12.14 -15.22
N VAL A 83 10.77 11.72 -14.21
CA VAL A 83 9.31 11.64 -14.32
C VAL A 83 8.74 13.06 -14.25
N PRO A 84 7.91 13.48 -15.22
CA PRO A 84 7.21 14.76 -15.15
C PRO A 84 6.44 14.93 -13.84
N ARG A 85 6.56 16.11 -13.21
CA ARG A 85 5.92 16.41 -11.92
C ARG A 85 4.43 16.07 -11.88
N PRO A 86 3.59 16.40 -12.88
CA PRO A 86 2.17 16.06 -12.85
C PRO A 86 1.92 14.54 -12.78
N LEU A 87 2.74 13.75 -13.49
CA LEU A 87 2.61 12.29 -13.48
C LEU A 87 3.02 11.69 -12.14
N MET A 88 4.10 12.21 -11.53
CA MET A 88 4.48 11.79 -10.18
C MET A 88 3.42 12.16 -9.15
N LEU A 89 2.81 13.35 -9.25
CA LEU A 89 1.70 13.75 -8.39
C LEU A 89 0.51 12.81 -8.53
N LEU A 90 0.12 12.47 -9.76
CA LEU A 90 -0.96 11.52 -10.02
C LEU A 90 -0.64 10.15 -9.40
N ALA A 91 0.59 9.66 -9.54
CA ALA A 91 1.04 8.41 -8.94
C ALA A 91 0.99 8.46 -7.40
N LEU A 92 1.43 9.55 -6.78
CA LEU A 92 1.38 9.75 -5.33
C LEU A 92 -0.05 9.84 -4.81
N VAL A 93 -0.97 10.49 -5.54
CA VAL A 93 -2.39 10.54 -5.21
C VAL A 93 -3.02 9.16 -5.31
N GLY A 94 -2.78 8.43 -6.41
CA GLY A 94 -3.27 7.06 -6.57
C GLY A 94 -2.76 6.13 -5.47
N MET A 95 -1.48 6.24 -5.12
CA MET A 95 -0.87 5.51 -4.01
C MET A 95 -1.49 5.91 -2.67
N LEU A 96 -1.76 7.20 -2.43
CA LEU A 96 -2.42 7.67 -1.22
C LEU A 96 -3.83 7.11 -1.09
N VAL A 97 -4.60 7.07 -2.18
CA VAL A 97 -5.96 6.48 -2.17
C VAL A 97 -5.89 4.97 -1.89
N GLY A 98 -5.03 4.23 -2.59
CA GLY A 98 -4.92 2.77 -2.42
C GLY A 98 -4.38 2.36 -1.05
N VAL A 99 -3.24 2.93 -0.64
CA VAL A 99 -2.64 2.67 0.68
C VAL A 99 -3.54 3.21 1.78
N GLY A 100 -4.16 4.38 1.57
CA GLY A 100 -5.07 5.00 2.52
C GLY A 100 -6.33 4.19 2.76
N ALA A 101 -6.95 3.64 1.71
CA ALA A 101 -8.09 2.75 1.85
C ALA A 101 -7.72 1.48 2.63
N GLY A 102 -6.61 0.82 2.26
CA GLY A 102 -6.14 -0.38 2.94
C GLY A 102 -5.80 -0.13 4.41
N ALA A 103 -5.01 0.91 4.70
CA ALA A 103 -4.67 1.28 6.07
C ALA A 103 -5.90 1.74 6.88
N GLY A 104 -6.84 2.43 6.24
CA GLY A 104 -8.11 2.84 6.84
C GLY A 104 -8.92 1.65 7.33
N VAL A 105 -9.05 0.58 6.52
CA VAL A 105 -9.69 -0.67 6.94
C VAL A 105 -9.00 -1.28 8.17
N LEU A 106 -7.66 -1.34 8.18
CA LEU A 106 -6.92 -1.87 9.33
C LEU A 106 -7.15 -1.07 10.61
N VAL A 107 -7.16 0.27 10.50
CA VAL A 107 -7.39 1.19 11.62
C VAL A 107 -8.80 1.06 12.15
N ILE A 108 -9.81 1.13 11.26
CA ILE A 108 -11.22 1.11 11.63
C ILE A 108 -11.58 -0.25 12.23
N ASP A 109 -11.24 -1.35 11.56
CA ASP A 109 -11.56 -2.68 12.08
C ASP A 109 -10.73 -3.00 13.33
N GLY A 110 -9.43 -2.72 13.32
CA GLY A 110 -8.53 -3.00 14.43
C GLY A 110 -8.87 -2.28 15.74
N PHE A 111 -9.37 -1.05 15.68
CA PHE A 111 -9.69 -0.26 16.88
C PHE A 111 -11.17 -0.16 17.22
N VAL A 112 -12.05 -0.29 16.22
CA VAL A 112 -13.50 -0.10 16.39
C VAL A 112 -14.26 -1.42 16.21
N GLY A 113 -13.66 -2.45 15.62
CA GLY A 113 -14.30 -3.74 15.34
C GLY A 113 -15.30 -3.70 14.20
N LEU A 114 -15.19 -2.70 13.32
CA LEU A 114 -16.04 -2.55 12.14
C LEU A 114 -15.35 -3.15 10.91
N GLY A 115 -15.42 -4.48 10.78
CA GLY A 115 -14.83 -5.20 9.64
C GLY A 115 -14.79 -6.72 9.82
N VAL A 116 -13.71 -7.33 9.34
CA VAL A 116 -13.51 -8.79 9.21
C VAL A 116 -12.72 -9.39 10.39
N GLY A 117 -12.47 -8.62 11.45
CA GLY A 117 -11.82 -9.10 12.67
C GLY A 117 -10.32 -8.84 12.74
N TRP A 118 -9.83 -7.76 12.10
CA TRP A 118 -8.46 -7.31 12.30
C TRP A 118 -8.20 -6.97 13.77
N GLN A 119 -7.02 -7.34 14.26
CA GLN A 119 -6.62 -7.09 15.65
C GLN A 119 -6.07 -5.67 15.85
N TRP A 120 -6.10 -5.13 17.08
CA TRP A 120 -5.63 -3.77 17.42
C TRP A 120 -4.24 -3.42 16.91
N PHE A 121 -3.31 -4.38 16.92
CA PHE A 121 -1.94 -4.16 16.45
C PHE A 121 -1.88 -3.96 14.92
N HIS A 122 -2.83 -4.49 14.16
CA HIS A 122 -2.99 -4.15 12.74
C HIS A 122 -3.48 -2.73 12.55
N GLY A 123 -4.34 -2.23 13.45
CA GLY A 123 -4.72 -0.81 13.48
C GLY A 123 -3.51 0.09 13.68
N ILE A 124 -2.60 -0.26 14.60
CA ILE A 124 -1.33 0.46 14.76
C ILE A 124 -0.50 0.41 13.48
N ALA A 125 -0.39 -0.76 12.85
CA ALA A 125 0.32 -0.90 11.59
C ALA A 125 -0.26 0.03 10.51
N GLY A 126 -1.59 0.14 10.42
CA GLY A 126 -2.27 1.08 9.52
C GLY A 126 -1.88 2.53 9.79
N VAL A 127 -1.87 2.98 11.06
CA VAL A 127 -1.42 4.33 11.43
C VAL A 127 0.04 4.56 11.03
N VAL A 128 0.92 3.60 11.29
CA VAL A 128 2.34 3.69 10.93
C VAL A 128 2.52 3.81 9.42
N VAL A 129 1.82 2.99 8.63
CA VAL A 129 1.86 3.05 7.16
C VAL A 129 1.41 4.42 6.65
N LEU A 130 0.32 4.98 7.18
CA LEU A 130 -0.16 6.32 6.82
C LEU A 130 0.87 7.41 7.16
N ALA A 131 1.48 7.34 8.35
CA ALA A 131 2.51 8.28 8.76
C ALA A 131 3.74 8.22 7.85
N VAL A 132 4.22 7.02 7.50
CA VAL A 132 5.33 6.82 6.57
C VAL A 132 5.00 7.36 5.17
N MET A 133 3.79 7.10 4.66
CA MET A 133 3.31 7.62 3.38
C MET A 133 3.28 9.15 3.36
N GLY A 134 2.79 9.78 4.44
CA GLY A 134 2.79 11.23 4.60
C GLY A 134 4.21 11.82 4.65
N LEU A 135 5.11 11.20 5.40
CA LEU A 135 6.52 11.61 5.49
C LEU A 135 7.25 11.46 4.15
N MET A 136 6.99 10.39 3.41
CA MET A 136 7.55 10.17 2.07
C MET A 136 7.08 11.26 1.10
N THR A 137 5.77 11.50 1.04
CA THR A 137 5.15 12.52 0.18
C THR A 137 5.71 13.91 0.50
N ARG A 138 5.75 14.28 1.78
CA ARG A 138 6.35 15.55 2.24
C ARG A 138 7.81 15.66 1.83
N SER A 139 8.60 14.61 2.01
CA SER A 139 10.03 14.60 1.67
C SER A 139 10.28 14.73 0.16
N TRP A 140 9.37 14.21 -0.66
CA TRP A 140 9.44 14.39 -2.11
C TRP A 140 9.18 15.84 -2.51
N PHE A 141 8.12 16.47 -1.96
CA PHE A 141 7.82 17.88 -2.22
C PHE A 141 8.98 18.81 -1.85
N THR A 142 9.60 18.62 -0.67
CA THR A 142 10.72 19.46 -0.23
C THR A 142 11.91 19.36 -1.19
N ARG A 143 12.28 18.15 -1.62
CA ARG A 143 13.40 17.94 -2.56
C ARG A 143 13.11 18.48 -3.95
N HIS A 144 11.86 18.44 -4.37
CA HIS A 144 11.47 18.91 -5.68
C HIS A 144 11.44 20.43 -5.78
N ASN A 145 11.03 21.12 -4.70
CA ASN A 145 11.08 22.59 -4.64
C ASN A 145 12.52 23.11 -4.57
N GLU A 146 13.40 22.47 -3.78
CA GLU A 146 14.84 22.82 -3.72
C GLU A 146 15.58 22.69 -5.07
N ALA A 147 15.02 21.97 -6.06
CA ALA A 147 15.64 21.80 -7.38
C ALA A 147 15.28 22.90 -8.40
N HIS A 148 14.38 23.80 -8.03
CA HIS A 148 13.89 24.90 -8.88
C HIS A 148 14.21 26.29 -8.29
N GLU A 149 14.93 26.35 -7.17
CA GLU A 149 15.57 27.54 -6.60
C GLU A 149 17.05 27.58 -6.99
#